data_AF-A0A9D3AX97-F1
#
_entry.id   AF-A0A9D3AX97-F1
#
_cell.length_a   1.000
_cell.length_b   1.000
_cell.length_c   1.000
_cell.angle_alpha   90.00
_cell.angle_beta   90.00
_cell.angle_gamma   90.00
#
_symmetry.space_group_name_H-M   'P 1'
#
loop_
_entity.id
_entity.type
_entity.pdbx_description
1 polymer ?
#
loop_
_entity_poly.entity_id
_entity_poly.type
_entity_poly.pdbx_seq_one_letter_code
_entity_poly.pdbx_strand_id
1 'polypeptide(L)'
;MDSFSKKRPSFDEFKVWFMDEVQRYTKTNYDNTYLPWTSIGSDETREDIVESFMQVLEKRFGFRPVIEERLSTMNGAIESVVIRIYHVFSTMFLVDHINEKMYGQRSKK
;
A
#
# COMPACT_ATOMS: atom_id res chain seq x y z
N MET A 1 9.36 13.54 16.89
CA MET A 1 8.38 13.75 15.80
C MET A 1 9.18 14.01 14.56
N ASP A 2 9.51 12.94 13.84
CA ASP A 2 10.24 13.07 12.59
C ASP A 2 9.31 13.69 11.55
N SER A 3 9.71 14.85 11.04
CA SER A 3 9.04 15.54 9.94
C SER A 3 8.94 14.60 8.74
N PHE A 4 7.73 14.36 8.23
CA PHE A 4 7.48 13.53 7.06
C PHE A 4 7.97 14.23 5.78
N SER A 5 9.28 14.16 5.54
CA SER A 5 9.93 14.57 4.29
C SER A 5 9.69 13.57 3.13
N LYS A 6 8.84 12.56 3.30
CA LYS A 6 8.69 11.48 2.31
C LYS A 6 7.72 11.91 1.22
N LYS A 7 8.24 12.10 0.01
CA LYS A 7 7.45 12.35 -1.20
C LYS A 7 6.44 11.21 -1.40
N ARG A 8 5.22 11.54 -1.84
CA ARG A 8 4.24 10.53 -2.26
C ARG A 8 4.85 9.65 -3.36
N PRO A 9 4.87 8.32 -3.21
CA PRO A 9 5.32 7.42 -4.27
C PRO A 9 4.43 7.55 -5.50
N SER A 10 5.02 7.33 -6.67
CA SER A 10 4.27 7.05 -7.89
C SER A 10 3.58 5.69 -7.81
N PHE A 11 2.59 5.46 -8.67
CA PHE A 11 1.91 4.17 -8.74
C PHE A 11 2.86 3.03 -9.14
N ASP A 12 3.82 3.28 -10.04
CA ASP A 12 4.79 2.26 -10.45
C ASP A 12 5.75 1.86 -9.33
N GLU A 13 6.24 2.81 -8.53
CA GLU A 13 7.05 2.49 -7.33
C GLU A 13 6.24 1.65 -6.33
N PHE A 14 4.97 2.01 -6.14
CA PHE A 14 4.06 1.31 -5.23
C PHE A 14 3.80 -0.14 -5.69
N LYS A 15 3.61 -0.33 -7.00
CA LYS A 15 3.44 -1.63 -7.65
C LYS A 15 4.68 -2.49 -7.48
N VAL A 16 5.88 -1.94 -7.68
CA VAL A 16 7.15 -2.65 -7.44
C VAL A 16 7.21 -3.16 -6.00
N TRP A 17 6.94 -2.30 -5.02
CA TRP A 17 6.99 -2.71 -3.61
C TRP A 17 5.96 -3.79 -3.26
N PHE A 18 4.78 -3.75 -3.86
CA PHE A 18 3.78 -4.80 -3.67
C PHE A 18 4.25 -6.13 -4.28
N MET A 19 4.81 -6.09 -5.48
CA MET A 19 5.34 -7.28 -6.15
C MET A 19 6.53 -7.89 -5.40
N ASP A 20 7.36 -7.08 -4.75
CA ASP A 20 8.43 -7.57 -3.86
C ASP A 20 7.86 -8.44 -2.71
N GLU A 21 6.72 -8.04 -2.13
CA GLU A 21 6.04 -8.85 -1.11
C GLU A 21 5.41 -10.10 -1.71
N VAL A 22 4.76 -10.02 -2.87
CA VAL A 22 4.22 -11.18 -3.57
C VAL A 22 5.31 -12.23 -3.82
N GLN A 23 6.49 -11.81 -4.31
CA GLN A 23 7.60 -12.71 -4.57
C GLN A 23 8.17 -13.32 -3.28
N ARG A 24 8.25 -12.54 -2.20
CA ARG A 24 8.74 -13.01 -0.89
C ARG A 24 7.89 -14.16 -0.35
N TYR A 25 6.57 -14.05 -0.43
CA TYR A 25 5.65 -15.04 0.13
C TYR A 25 5.45 -16.26 -0.78
N THR A 26 5.46 -16.07 -2.09
CA THR A 26 5.19 -17.14 -3.05
C THR A 26 6.43 -17.92 -3.47
N LYS A 27 7.63 -17.38 -3.19
CA LYS A 27 8.92 -17.89 -3.67
C LYS A 27 8.94 -18.09 -5.19
N THR A 28 8.04 -17.41 -5.90
CA THR A 28 7.84 -17.49 -7.34
C THR A 28 8.02 -16.10 -7.90
N ASN A 29 8.81 -16.00 -8.97
CA ASN A 29 9.03 -14.72 -9.63
C ASN A 29 7.87 -14.43 -10.58
N TYR A 30 6.82 -13.80 -10.04
CA TYR A 30 5.76 -13.22 -10.86
C TYR A 30 6.24 -11.88 -11.40
N ASP A 31 6.39 -11.79 -12.72
CA ASP A 31 6.79 -10.57 -13.44
C ASP A 31 5.59 -9.83 -14.07
N ASN A 32 4.40 -10.42 -13.98
CA ASN A 32 3.18 -9.92 -14.61
C ASN A 32 2.08 -9.60 -13.59
N THR A 33 1.77 -8.31 -13.42
CA THR A 33 0.71 -7.84 -12.52
C THR A 33 -0.70 -8.02 -13.06
N TYR A 34 -0.86 -8.44 -14.32
CA TYR A 34 -2.14 -8.78 -14.94
C TYR A 34 -2.61 -10.20 -14.62
N LEU A 35 -1.80 -10.98 -13.88
CA LEU A 35 -2.20 -12.29 -13.41
C LEU A 35 -3.40 -12.20 -12.46
N PRO A 36 -4.35 -13.14 -12.52
CA PRO A 36 -5.45 -13.20 -11.58
C PRO A 36 -4.94 -13.24 -10.15
N TRP A 37 -5.44 -12.38 -9.27
CA TRP A 37 -5.02 -12.34 -7.87
C TRP A 37 -5.29 -13.69 -7.19
N THR A 38 -6.39 -14.34 -7.52
CA THR A 38 -6.79 -15.65 -6.99
C THR A 38 -5.86 -16.80 -7.40
N SER A 39 -4.98 -16.62 -8.39
CA SER A 39 -3.96 -17.62 -8.74
C SER A 39 -2.70 -17.53 -7.86
N ILE A 40 -2.60 -16.49 -7.03
CA ILE A 40 -1.45 -16.26 -6.16
C ILE A 40 -1.68 -16.98 -4.83
N GLY A 41 -1.04 -18.13 -4.65
CA GLY A 41 -1.06 -18.88 -3.39
C GLY A 41 -2.46 -19.24 -2.86
N SER A 42 -2.54 -19.52 -1.57
CA SER A 42 -3.83 -19.69 -0.87
C SER A 42 -4.43 -18.34 -0.47
N ASP A 43 -5.68 -18.34 -0.03
CA ASP A 43 -6.33 -17.16 0.55
C ASP A 43 -5.55 -16.58 1.75
N GLU A 44 -4.99 -17.47 2.59
CA GLU A 44 -4.11 -17.12 3.71
C GLU A 44 -2.81 -16.47 3.22
N THR A 45 -2.16 -17.02 2.19
CA THR A 45 -0.96 -16.40 1.60
C THR A 45 -1.25 -14.99 1.09
N ARG A 46 -2.40 -14.77 0.47
CA ARG A 46 -2.82 -13.45 -0.03
C ARG A 46 -3.09 -12.46 1.10
N GLU A 47 -3.69 -12.94 2.20
CA GLU A 47 -3.88 -12.14 3.40
C GLU A 47 -2.51 -11.72 3.98
N ASP A 48 -1.57 -12.65 4.09
CA ASP A 48 -0.23 -12.37 4.60
C ASP A 48 0.54 -11.37 3.72
N ILE A 49 0.41 -11.47 2.40
CA ILE A 49 1.00 -10.51 1.45
C ILE A 49 0.44 -9.11 1.71
N VAL A 50 -0.89 -8.98 1.79
CA VAL A 50 -1.55 -7.69 2.02
C VAL A 50 -1.15 -7.12 3.37
N GLU A 51 -1.18 -7.94 4.43
CA GLU A 51 -0.77 -7.55 5.78
C GLU A 51 0.68 -7.06 5.82
N SER A 52 1.60 -7.82 5.23
CA SER A 52 3.01 -7.46 5.17
C SER A 52 3.21 -6.13 4.43
N PHE A 53 2.50 -5.94 3.32
CA PHE A 53 2.57 -4.69 2.58
C PHE A 53 2.01 -3.50 3.37
N MET A 54 0.93 -3.68 4.15
CA MET A 54 0.42 -2.62 5.04
C MET A 54 1.46 -2.23 6.10
N GLN A 55 2.19 -3.20 6.66
CA GLN A 55 3.30 -2.94 7.59
C GLN A 55 4.45 -2.18 6.93
N VAL A 56 4.76 -2.48 5.66
CA VAL A 56 5.74 -1.72 4.88
C VAL A 56 5.31 -0.26 4.76
N LEU A 57 4.04 0.00 4.45
CA LEU A 57 3.50 1.36 4.35
C LEU A 57 3.52 2.08 5.70
N GLU A 58 3.12 1.41 6.78
CA GLU A 58 3.15 1.98 8.13
C GLU A 58 4.56 2.33 8.56
N LYS A 59 5.53 1.43 8.37
CA LYS A 59 6.94 1.72 8.68
C LYS A 59 7.51 2.83 7.81
N ARG A 60 7.09 2.93 6.55
CA ARG A 60 7.59 3.96 5.63
C ARG A 60 6.92 5.30 5.84
N PHE A 61 5.63 5.38 6.08
CA PHE A 61 4.87 6.62 6.06
C PHE A 61 4.24 6.98 7.41
N GLY A 62 4.43 6.16 8.44
CA GLY A 62 3.94 6.40 9.79
C GLY A 62 2.43 6.23 9.96
N PHE A 63 1.74 5.77 8.92
CA PHE A 63 0.32 5.44 8.98
C PHE A 63 0.04 4.19 8.16
N ARG A 64 -1.02 3.50 8.55
CA ARG A 64 -1.51 2.30 7.90
C ARG A 64 -2.80 2.61 7.13
N PRO A 65 -2.88 2.32 5.81
CA PRO A 65 -4.14 2.43 5.08
C PRO A 65 -5.24 1.57 5.71
N VAL A 66 -6.41 2.16 5.95
CA VAL A 66 -7.58 1.44 6.50
C VAL A 66 -8.49 1.02 5.36
N ILE A 67 -8.60 -0.29 5.14
CA ILE A 67 -9.42 -0.89 4.08
C ILE A 67 -10.37 -1.89 4.72
N GLU A 68 -11.67 -1.65 4.61
CA GLU A 68 -12.71 -2.50 5.21
C GLU A 68 -12.94 -3.80 4.42
N GLU A 69 -12.63 -3.77 3.13
CA GLU A 69 -12.79 -4.91 2.24
C GLU A 69 -11.66 -5.92 2.42
N ARG A 70 -12.02 -7.20 2.41
CA ARG A 70 -11.06 -8.30 2.43
C ARG A 70 -10.38 -8.46 1.07
N LEU A 71 -9.18 -7.92 0.93
CA LEU A 71 -8.45 -7.88 -0.34
C LEU A 71 -7.94 -9.25 -0.79
N SER A 72 -7.71 -10.20 0.12
CA SER A 72 -7.28 -11.57 -0.19
C SER A 72 -8.26 -12.34 -1.08
N THR A 73 -9.54 -12.00 -1.01
CA THR A 73 -10.62 -12.61 -1.80
C THR A 73 -11.05 -11.77 -3.01
N MET A 74 -10.33 -10.68 -3.31
CA MET A 74 -10.75 -9.75 -4.35
C MET A 74 -10.65 -10.40 -5.74
N ASN A 75 -11.72 -10.27 -6.53
CA ASN A 75 -11.71 -10.71 -7.92
C ASN A 75 -10.99 -9.67 -8.79
N GLY A 76 -10.11 -10.13 -9.66
CA GLY A 76 -9.37 -9.27 -10.58
C GLY A 76 -7.91 -9.68 -10.69
N ALA A 77 -7.11 -8.81 -11.29
CA ALA A 77 -5.67 -8.99 -11.39
C ALA A 77 -4.97 -8.51 -10.09
N ILE A 78 -3.70 -8.89 -9.91
CA ILE A 78 -2.85 -8.34 -8.85
C ILE A 78 -2.89 -6.80 -8.87
N GLU A 79 -2.80 -6.20 -10.06
CA GLU A 79 -2.83 -4.74 -10.23
C GLU A 79 -4.11 -4.12 -9.63
N SER A 80 -5.25 -4.79 -9.70
CA SER A 80 -6.49 -4.29 -9.10
C SER A 80 -6.35 -4.11 -7.58
N VAL A 81 -5.68 -5.06 -6.90
CA VAL A 81 -5.41 -4.98 -5.46
C VAL A 81 -4.49 -3.79 -5.16
N VAL A 82 -3.43 -3.63 -5.96
CA VAL A 82 -2.48 -2.52 -5.85
C VAL A 82 -3.18 -1.17 -6.03
N ILE A 83 -4.06 -1.04 -7.04
CA ILE A 83 -4.86 0.18 -7.27
C ILE A 83 -5.71 0.51 -6.05
N ARG A 84 -6.38 -0.50 -5.47
CA ARG A 84 -7.25 -0.29 -4.31
C ARG A 84 -6.47 0.24 -3.11
N ILE A 85 -5.34 -0.39 -2.79
CA ILE A 85 -4.49 0.05 -1.69
C ILE A 85 -3.90 1.44 -1.97
N TYR A 86 -3.39 1.67 -3.18
CA TYR A 86 -2.80 2.94 -3.58
C TYR A 86 -3.79 4.10 -3.51
N HIS A 87 -5.06 3.87 -3.86
CA HIS A 87 -6.11 4.87 -3.77
C HIS A 87 -6.34 5.30 -2.31
N VAL A 88 -6.54 4.35 -1.40
CA VAL A 88 -6.75 4.64 0.03
C VAL A 88 -5.53 5.31 0.63
N PHE A 89 -4.34 4.76 0.36
CA PHE A 89 -3.06 5.35 0.77
C PHE A 89 -2.92 6.80 0.29
N SER A 90 -3.21 7.08 -0.97
CA SER A 90 -3.08 8.42 -1.55
C SER A 90 -4.04 9.43 -0.91
N THR A 91 -5.27 9.01 -0.62
CA THR A 91 -6.25 9.84 0.08
C THR A 91 -5.77 10.18 1.48
N MET A 92 -5.31 9.18 2.25
CA MET A 92 -4.78 9.41 3.61
C MET A 92 -3.52 10.28 3.61
N PHE A 93 -2.57 10.00 2.72
CA PHE A 93 -1.34 10.78 2.58
C PHE A 93 -1.63 12.27 2.31
N LEU A 94 -2.64 12.56 1.49
CA LEU A 94 -3.05 13.95 1.21
C LEU A 94 -3.67 14.62 2.44
N VAL A 95 -4.54 13.92 3.16
CA VAL A 95 -5.18 14.44 4.39
C VAL A 95 -4.13 14.77 5.44
N ASP A 96 -3.18 13.87 5.67
CA ASP A 96 -2.10 14.10 6.63
C ASP A 96 -1.24 15.31 6.24
N HIS A 97 -0.87 15.41 4.96
CA HIS A 97 -0.07 16.54 4.49
C HIS A 97 -0.82 17.89 4.57
N ILE A 98 -2.15 17.90 4.38
CA ILE A 98 -2.98 19.09 4.59
C ILE A 98 -2.99 19.47 6.07
N ASN A 99 -3.20 18.50 6.97
CA ASN A 99 -3.22 18.73 8.41
C ASN A 99 -1.89 19.32 8.89
N GLU A 100 -0.75 18.75 8.49
CA GLU A 100 0.58 19.26 8.83
C GLU A 100 0.79 20.72 8.40
N LYS A 101 0.37 21.09 7.18
CA LYS A 101 0.44 22.48 6.71
C LYS A 101 -0.37 23.44 7.58
N MET A 102 -1.56 23.03 8.01
CA MET A 102 -2.43 23.85 8.87
C MET A 102 -1.84 24.06 10.27
N TYR A 103 -1.29 23.00 10.89
CA TYR A 103 -0.64 23.11 12.22
C TYR A 103 0.69 23.88 12.15
N GLY A 104 1.47 23.72 11.08
CA GLY A 104 2.71 24.46 10.86
C GLY A 104 2.51 25.97 10.62
N GLN A 105 1.34 26.38 10.13
CA GLN A 105 0.98 27.80 10.00
C GLN A 105 0.47 28.42 11.30
N ARG A 106 -0.21 27.65 12.16
CA ARG A 106 -0.73 28.12 13.45
C ARG A 106 0.35 28.30 14.52
N SER A 107 1.45 27.56 14.44
CA SER A 107 2.60 27.68 15.36
C SER A 107 3.54 28.86 15.05
N LYS A 108 3.29 29.60 13.97
CA LYS A 108 4.04 30.81 13.57
C LYS A 108 3.29 32.12 13.79
N LYS A 109 2.17 32.09 14.52
CA LYS A 109 1.46 33.27 15.03
C LYS A 109 1.57 33.31 16.54
#